data_AF-A0A8S0UEX9-F1
#
_entry.id   AF-A0A8S0UEX9-F1
#
_cell.length_a   1.000
_cell.length_b   1.000
_cell.length_c   1.000
_cell.angle_alpha   90.00
_cell.angle_beta   90.00
_cell.angle_gamma   90.00
#
_symmetry.space_group_name_H-M   'P 1'
#
loop_
_entity.id
_entity.type
_entity.pdbx_description
1 polymer ?
#
loop_
_entity_poly.entity_id
_entity_poly.type
_entity_poly.pdbx_seq_one_letter_code
_entity_poly.pdbx_strand_id
1 'polypeptide(L)'
;MSWKKIGICGLIDCLLGNSGPFASGDWILPDLTIQGTIRLNSNIHTFSDTYYFSYITKRTRKIMGMTGILGIHPLLFIRVLQMSQWRQPPNVMPPYKGYCDEDWWDNDGALNTISITHPRFPVEHPSHLSYKIQTAYLCYLASGITRLWKAITFFSL
;
A
#
# COMPACT_ATOMS: atom_id res chain seq x y z
N MET A 1 9.41 6.99 -25.59
CA MET A 1 10.88 7.16 -25.49
C MET A 1 11.54 5.79 -25.63
N SER A 2 12.55 5.63 -26.50
CA SER A 2 13.22 4.34 -26.71
C SER A 2 14.34 4.11 -25.67
N TRP A 3 14.41 2.92 -25.08
CA TRP A 3 15.44 2.49 -24.10
C TRP A 3 16.88 2.78 -24.56
N LYS A 4 17.12 2.80 -25.88
CA LYS A 4 18.44 3.13 -26.46
C LYS A 4 18.87 4.59 -26.26
N LYS A 5 17.96 5.52 -25.91
CA LYS A 5 18.25 6.96 -25.77
C LYS A 5 18.51 7.43 -24.33
N ILE A 6 18.11 6.68 -23.31
CA ILE A 6 18.05 7.18 -21.92
C ILE A 6 19.26 6.70 -21.09
N GLY A 7 19.79 5.50 -21.36
CA GLY A 7 20.87 4.92 -20.55
C GLY A 7 20.47 4.70 -19.09
N ILE A 8 21.41 4.26 -18.24
CA ILE A 8 21.14 4.01 -16.82
C ILE A 8 20.99 5.32 -16.06
N CYS A 9 21.85 6.32 -16.31
CA CYS A 9 21.78 7.62 -15.64
C CYS A 9 20.47 8.34 -15.97
N GLY A 10 20.04 8.36 -17.24
CA GLY A 10 18.75 8.96 -17.59
C GLY A 10 17.55 8.20 -17.02
N LEU A 11 17.68 6.89 -16.74
CA LEU A 11 16.63 6.14 -16.03
C LEU A 11 16.57 6.56 -14.57
N ILE A 12 17.72 6.75 -13.93
CA ILE A 12 17.79 7.27 -12.55
C ILE A 12 17.21 8.69 -12.51
N ASP A 13 17.60 9.58 -13.41
CA ASP A 13 17.05 10.94 -13.50
C ASP A 13 15.55 10.95 -13.76
N CYS A 14 15.05 9.99 -14.53
CA CYS A 14 13.62 9.79 -14.71
C CYS A 14 12.96 9.36 -13.39
N LEU A 15 13.46 8.32 -12.72
CA LEU A 15 12.89 7.80 -11.47
C LEU A 15 12.96 8.80 -10.30
N LEU A 16 13.96 9.67 -10.28
CA LEU A 16 14.09 10.76 -9.31
C LEU A 16 13.12 11.93 -9.59
N GLY A 17 12.37 11.88 -10.70
CA GLY A 17 11.42 12.93 -11.08
C GLY A 17 12.08 14.17 -11.69
N ASN A 18 13.34 14.09 -12.13
CA ASN A 18 14.03 15.21 -12.78
C ASN A 18 13.64 15.35 -14.26
N SER A 19 13.17 14.28 -14.89
CA SER A 19 12.75 14.28 -16.30
C SER A 19 11.75 13.17 -16.62
N GLY A 20 11.07 13.25 -17.77
CA GLY A 20 10.20 12.19 -18.25
C GLY A 20 8.86 12.07 -17.48
N PRO A 21 8.17 10.92 -17.58
CA PRO A 21 6.80 10.76 -17.07
C PRO A 21 6.66 10.78 -15.54
N PHE A 22 7.76 10.67 -14.79
CA PHE A 22 7.75 10.75 -13.32
C PHE A 22 8.11 12.15 -12.80
N ALA A 23 8.47 13.07 -13.70
CA ALA A 23 8.69 14.48 -13.36
C ALA A 23 7.39 15.27 -13.22
N SER A 24 6.29 14.76 -13.79
CA SER A 24 4.95 15.25 -13.47
C SER A 24 4.48 14.67 -12.14
N GLY A 25 3.55 15.36 -11.47
CA GLY A 25 2.81 14.79 -10.33
C GLY A 25 1.76 13.74 -10.75
N ASP A 26 1.58 13.53 -12.05
CA ASP A 26 0.58 12.64 -12.65
C ASP A 26 1.16 11.23 -12.85
N TRP A 27 1.48 10.58 -11.73
CA TRP A 27 1.93 9.20 -11.68
C TRP A 27 1.55 8.57 -10.34
N ILE A 28 1.67 7.25 -10.24
CA ILE A 28 1.08 6.49 -9.14
C ILE A 28 1.70 6.78 -7.76
N LEU A 29 2.97 7.20 -7.67
CA LEU A 29 3.64 7.33 -6.37
C LEU A 29 3.09 8.47 -5.51
N PRO A 30 2.89 9.70 -6.02
CA PRO A 30 2.22 10.76 -5.27
C PRO A 30 0.89 10.33 -4.66
N ASP A 31 0.05 9.64 -5.43
CA ASP A 31 -1.30 9.23 -5.00
C ASP A 31 -1.27 8.11 -3.95
N LEU A 32 -0.26 7.25 -3.98
CA LEU A 32 -0.05 6.20 -2.98
C LEU A 32 0.48 6.72 -1.63
N THR A 33 0.88 8.00 -1.55
CA THR A 33 1.22 8.60 -0.25
C THR A 33 -0.03 8.86 0.57
N ILE A 34 0.08 8.88 1.91
CA ILE A 34 -1.06 9.20 2.79
C ILE A 34 -1.66 10.56 2.41
N GLN A 35 -0.83 11.57 2.13
CA GLN A 35 -1.28 12.91 1.76
C GLN A 35 -1.96 12.94 0.39
N GLY A 36 -1.41 12.22 -0.60
CA GLY A 36 -2.00 12.08 -1.93
C GLY A 36 -3.34 11.38 -1.87
N THR A 37 -3.43 10.25 -1.14
CA THR A 37 -4.69 9.53 -0.94
C THR A 37 -5.73 10.38 -0.22
N ILE A 38 -5.34 11.19 0.79
CA ILE A 38 -6.26 12.14 1.45
C ILE A 38 -6.83 13.15 0.44
N ARG A 39 -5.95 13.73 -0.38
CA ARG A 39 -6.38 14.68 -1.43
C ARG A 39 -7.31 14.00 -2.43
N LEU A 40 -7.01 12.76 -2.83
CA LEU A 40 -7.83 11.98 -3.75
C LEU A 40 -9.20 11.65 -3.17
N ASN A 41 -9.26 11.12 -1.94
CA ASN A 41 -10.50 10.81 -1.24
C ASN A 41 -11.38 12.03 -0.99
N SER A 42 -10.79 13.23 -0.87
CA SER A 42 -11.54 14.48 -0.73
C SER A 42 -12.37 14.83 -1.97
N ASN A 43 -11.98 14.30 -3.14
CA ASN A 43 -12.61 14.59 -4.43
C ASN A 43 -13.41 13.41 -5.00
N ILE A 44 -13.29 12.21 -4.41
CA ILE A 44 -14.01 11.01 -4.86
C ILE A 44 -15.20 10.74 -3.94
N HIS A 45 -16.36 10.50 -4.55
CA HIS A 45 -17.59 10.22 -3.84
C HIS A 45 -18.05 8.78 -4.07
N THR A 46 -18.67 8.21 -3.04
CA THR A 46 -19.39 6.94 -3.12
C THR A 46 -20.85 7.20 -3.53
N PHE A 47 -21.44 6.29 -4.30
CA PHE A 47 -22.84 6.39 -4.72
C PHE A 47 -23.76 5.60 -3.78
N SER A 48 -24.95 6.13 -3.49
CA SER A 48 -25.91 5.51 -2.55
C SER A 48 -26.42 4.14 -3.00
N ASP A 49 -26.52 3.92 -4.32
CA ASP A 49 -27.06 2.71 -4.91
C ASP A 49 -25.95 1.73 -5.34
N THR A 50 -24.77 1.84 -4.74
CA THR A 50 -23.61 1.00 -5.06
C THR A 50 -23.08 0.30 -3.82
N TYR A 51 -22.92 -1.02 -3.93
CA TYR A 51 -22.29 -1.82 -2.89
C TYR A 51 -20.78 -1.88 -3.11
N TYR A 52 -20.03 -1.45 -2.09
CA TYR A 52 -18.57 -1.49 -2.08
C TYR A 52 -18.10 -2.61 -1.16
N PHE A 53 -17.16 -3.42 -1.64
CA PHE A 53 -16.55 -4.50 -0.88
C PHE A 53 -15.04 -4.28 -0.78
N SER A 54 -14.52 -4.32 0.44
CA SER A 54 -13.09 -4.19 0.72
C SER A 54 -12.54 -5.53 1.21
N TYR A 55 -11.52 -6.05 0.53
CA TYR A 55 -10.87 -7.31 0.89
C TYR A 55 -9.59 -7.04 1.67
N ILE A 56 -9.67 -7.19 2.99
CA ILE A 56 -8.59 -6.82 3.89
C ILE A 56 -7.55 -7.93 3.97
N THR A 57 -6.29 -7.59 3.71
CA THR A 57 -5.12 -8.47 3.86
C THR A 57 -4.25 -8.03 5.03
N LYS A 58 -3.72 -9.02 5.76
CA LYS A 58 -2.75 -8.84 6.84
C LYS A 58 -1.84 -10.06 6.94
N ARG A 59 -0.53 -9.82 6.94
CA ARG A 59 0.49 -10.87 7.11
C ARG A 59 1.38 -10.67 8.32
N THR A 60 1.38 -9.47 8.89
CA THR A 60 2.06 -9.19 10.17
C THR A 60 1.23 -9.69 11.35
N ARG A 61 1.91 -10.15 12.40
CA ARG A 61 1.32 -10.39 13.72
C ARG A 61 2.28 -9.91 14.80
N LYS A 62 1.79 -9.27 15.87
CA LYS A 62 2.63 -8.97 17.04
C LYS A 62 2.73 -10.23 17.90
N ILE A 63 3.94 -10.75 18.10
CA ILE A 63 4.25 -11.89 18.97
C ILE A 63 5.21 -11.37 20.03
N MET A 64 4.77 -11.30 21.29
CA MET A 64 5.58 -10.79 22.42
C MET A 64 6.24 -9.43 22.16
N GLY A 65 5.54 -8.52 21.45
CA GLY A 65 6.06 -7.20 21.09
C GLY A 65 6.91 -7.15 19.81
N MET A 66 7.26 -8.30 19.22
CA MET A 66 7.99 -8.37 17.94
C MET A 66 7.03 -8.61 16.76
N THR A 67 7.33 -8.03 15.60
CA THR A 67 6.55 -8.28 14.37
C THR A 67 6.92 -9.64 13.78
N GLY A 68 6.01 -10.60 13.92
CA GLY A 68 6.02 -11.88 13.22
C GLY A 68 5.60 -11.72 11.76
N ILE A 69 6.38 -12.33 10.87
CA ILE A 69 6.33 -12.16 9.40
C ILE A 69 6.26 -13.50 8.66
N LEU A 70 5.67 -14.52 9.31
CA LEU A 70 5.57 -15.87 8.75
C LEU A 70 4.65 -15.91 7.52
N GLY A 71 5.13 -16.52 6.43
CA GLY A 71 4.36 -16.66 5.19
C GLY A 71 4.40 -15.44 4.26
N ILE A 72 5.34 -14.52 4.49
CA ILE A 72 5.63 -13.39 3.60
C ILE A 72 6.67 -13.81 2.57
N HIS A 73 6.45 -13.41 1.31
CA HIS A 73 7.41 -13.69 0.24
C HIS A 73 8.76 -13.00 0.53
N PRO A 74 9.92 -13.68 0.34
CA PRO A 74 11.23 -13.11 0.68
C PRO A 74 11.50 -11.73 0.07
N LEU A 75 11.05 -11.48 -1.16
CA LEU A 75 11.19 -10.18 -1.83
C LEU A 75 10.46 -9.02 -1.12
N LEU A 76 9.44 -9.32 -0.31
CA LEU A 76 8.67 -8.32 0.44
C LEU A 76 9.14 -8.20 1.89
N PHE A 77 10.07 -9.03 2.33
CA PHE A 77 10.50 -9.12 3.73
C PHE A 77 11.03 -7.78 4.26
N ILE A 78 11.96 -7.16 3.52
CA ILE A 78 12.53 -5.85 3.89
C ILE A 78 11.42 -4.80 3.92
N ARG A 79 10.49 -4.84 2.96
CA ARG A 79 9.41 -3.87 2.87
C ARG A 79 8.45 -3.98 4.05
N VAL A 80 8.08 -5.19 4.44
CA VAL A 80 7.25 -5.45 5.62
C VAL A 80 7.91 -4.89 6.87
N LEU A 81 9.21 -5.14 7.06
CA LEU A 81 9.93 -4.63 8.22
C LEU A 81 9.97 -3.10 8.23
N GLN A 82 10.25 -2.47 7.09
CA GLN A 82 10.22 -1.01 6.95
C GLN A 82 8.85 -0.43 7.33
N MET A 83 7.75 -1.03 6.87
CA MET A 83 6.40 -0.58 7.19
C MET A 83 6.03 -0.81 8.66
N SER A 84 6.47 -1.94 9.23
CA SER A 84 6.16 -2.33 10.61
C SER A 84 6.96 -1.57 11.67
N GLN A 85 8.02 -0.87 11.26
CA GLN A 85 8.89 -0.08 12.11
C GLN A 85 8.97 1.37 11.64
N TRP A 86 8.12 1.76 10.68
CA TRP A 86 8.09 3.10 10.16
C TRP A 86 7.78 4.07 11.31
N ARG A 87 8.56 5.14 11.36
CA ARG A 87 8.32 6.26 12.25
C ARG A 87 8.38 7.54 11.47
N GLN A 88 7.42 8.41 11.72
CA GLN A 88 7.45 9.73 11.14
C GLN A 88 8.71 10.50 11.59
N PRO A 89 9.45 11.12 10.65
CA PRO A 89 10.56 12.00 11.01
C PRO A 89 10.11 13.15 11.92
N PRO A 90 10.85 13.47 13.00
CA PRO A 90 10.43 14.46 14.00
C PRO A 90 10.33 15.89 13.45
N ASN A 91 11.03 16.18 12.35
CA ASN A 91 11.08 17.50 11.72
C ASN A 91 10.02 17.69 10.62
N VAL A 92 9.07 16.76 10.48
CA VAL A 92 8.04 16.79 9.42
C VAL A 92 6.67 16.75 10.08
N MET A 93 5.76 17.62 9.62
CA MET A 93 4.39 17.64 10.12
C MET A 93 3.65 16.33 9.83
N PRO A 94 2.80 15.83 10.75
CA PRO A 94 1.99 14.66 10.52
C PRO A 94 1.08 14.80 9.29
N PRO A 95 0.83 13.70 8.56
CA PRO A 95 0.02 13.75 7.35
C PRO A 95 -1.43 14.16 7.63
N TYR A 96 -1.93 13.93 8.85
CA TYR A 96 -3.24 14.35 9.31
C TYR A 96 -3.27 14.50 10.84
N LYS A 97 -4.29 15.19 11.36
CA LYS A 97 -4.48 15.39 12.81
C LYS A 97 -4.76 14.06 13.51
N GLY A 98 -3.96 13.73 14.52
CA GLY A 98 -4.09 12.47 15.27
C GLY A 98 -3.39 11.28 14.62
N TYR A 99 -2.45 11.54 13.70
CA TYR A 99 -1.57 10.49 13.17
C TYR A 99 -0.77 9.79 14.29
N CYS A 100 -0.71 8.46 14.19
CA CYS A 100 0.00 7.58 15.11
C CYS A 100 0.73 6.52 14.27
N ASP A 101 2.03 6.32 14.51
CA ASP A 101 2.85 5.40 13.71
C ASP A 101 2.33 3.95 13.85
N GLU A 102 1.95 3.56 15.06
CA GLU A 102 1.53 2.22 15.45
C GLU A 102 0.31 1.71 14.67
N ASP A 103 -0.60 2.62 14.29
CA ASP A 103 -1.80 2.31 13.52
C ASP A 103 -1.47 1.82 12.10
N TRP A 104 -0.28 2.18 11.60
CA TRP A 104 0.18 1.86 10.25
C TRP A 104 1.12 0.66 10.21
N TRP A 105 1.54 0.09 11.35
CA TRP A 105 2.53 -1.01 11.31
C TRP A 105 1.99 -2.32 10.74
N ASP A 106 0.69 -2.60 10.89
CA ASP A 106 0.11 -3.81 10.33
C ASP A 106 0.05 -3.74 8.81
N ASN A 107 0.54 -4.77 8.12
CA ASN A 107 0.63 -4.79 6.66
C ASN A 107 0.65 -6.23 6.08
N ASP A 108 0.55 -6.31 4.76
CA ASP A 108 0.68 -7.55 3.98
C ASP A 108 1.97 -7.62 3.14
N GLY A 109 2.82 -6.60 3.24
CA GLY A 109 4.06 -6.41 2.49
C GLY A 109 3.96 -5.50 1.26
N ALA A 110 2.74 -5.16 0.83
CA ALA A 110 2.51 -4.14 -0.20
C ALA A 110 1.83 -2.89 0.40
N LEU A 111 0.78 -3.10 1.22
CA LEU A 111 -0.04 -2.03 1.79
C LEU A 111 -0.26 -2.22 3.30
N ASN A 112 -0.51 -1.11 3.98
CA ASN A 112 -0.86 -1.12 5.40
C ASN A 112 -2.30 -1.61 5.54
N THR A 113 -2.57 -2.49 6.50
CA THR A 113 -3.91 -3.08 6.69
C THR A 113 -4.97 -2.01 6.93
N ILE A 114 -4.64 -0.94 7.65
CA ILE A 114 -5.56 0.19 7.90
C ILE A 114 -6.04 0.86 6.60
N SER A 115 -5.17 0.98 5.59
CA SER A 115 -5.51 1.65 4.33
C SER A 115 -6.36 0.79 3.40
N ILE A 116 -6.51 -0.51 3.68
CA ILE A 116 -7.31 -1.44 2.86
C ILE A 116 -8.76 -1.51 3.35
N THR A 117 -9.03 -1.17 4.62
CA THR A 117 -10.36 -1.32 5.23
C THR A 117 -11.44 -0.55 4.47
N HIS A 118 -11.25 0.76 4.35
CA HIS A 118 -12.09 1.69 3.61
C HIS A 118 -11.39 3.05 3.58
N PRO A 119 -11.84 4.00 2.74
CA PRO A 119 -11.33 5.37 2.79
C PRO A 119 -11.70 6.01 4.15
N ARG A 120 -10.69 6.23 5.01
CA ARG A 120 -10.86 6.79 6.36
C ARG A 120 -10.61 8.28 6.44
N PHE A 121 -9.80 8.80 5.52
CA PHE A 121 -9.32 10.17 5.55
C PHE A 121 -9.68 10.87 4.24
N PRO A 122 -9.99 12.19 4.27
CA PRO A 122 -10.00 13.05 5.46
C PRO A 122 -11.22 12.84 6.37
N VAL A 123 -12.30 12.31 5.83
CA VAL A 123 -13.53 11.96 6.55
C VAL A 123 -13.77 10.47 6.36
N GLU A 124 -14.13 9.78 7.44
CA GLU A 124 -14.37 8.36 7.38
C GLU A 124 -15.64 8.06 6.57
N HIS A 125 -15.49 7.26 5.50
CA HIS A 125 -16.65 6.83 4.73
C HIS A 125 -17.51 5.85 5.54
N PRO A 126 -18.85 5.97 5.47
CA PRO A 126 -19.76 5.03 6.12
C PRO A 126 -19.44 3.60 5.68
N SER A 127 -19.07 2.74 6.62
CA SER A 127 -18.77 1.33 6.35
C SER A 127 -19.35 0.44 7.43
N HIS A 128 -19.92 -0.69 7.00
CA HIS A 128 -20.35 -1.77 7.91
C HIS A 128 -19.29 -2.86 7.88
N LEU A 129 -18.36 -2.81 8.84
CA LEU A 129 -17.26 -3.77 8.91
C LEU A 129 -17.78 -5.13 9.37
N SER A 130 -18.06 -6.04 8.43
CA SER A 130 -18.25 -7.46 8.74
C SER A 130 -16.88 -8.14 8.83
N TYR A 131 -16.46 -8.47 10.05
CA TYR A 131 -15.17 -9.12 10.32
C TYR A 131 -15.10 -10.49 9.66
N LYS A 132 -14.48 -10.55 8.48
CA LYS A 132 -13.85 -11.77 7.97
C LYS A 132 -12.44 -11.41 7.54
N ILE A 133 -11.52 -11.35 8.50
CA ILE A 133 -10.08 -11.26 8.19
C ILE A 133 -9.73 -12.59 7.53
N GLN A 134 -9.74 -12.60 6.19
CA GLN A 134 -9.23 -13.71 5.43
C GLN A 134 -7.71 -13.69 5.60
N THR A 135 -7.22 -14.33 6.67
CA THR A 135 -5.81 -14.64 6.76
C THR A 135 -5.56 -15.55 5.57
N ALA A 136 -4.91 -15.05 4.53
CA ALA A 136 -4.74 -15.75 3.26
C ALA A 136 -3.77 -16.95 3.42
N TYR A 137 -4.10 -17.93 4.27
CA TYR A 137 -3.34 -19.16 4.44
C TYR A 137 -3.35 -20.01 3.16
N LEU A 138 -4.32 -19.80 2.27
CA LEU A 138 -4.52 -20.56 1.05
C LEU A 138 -4.28 -19.71 -0.21
N CYS A 139 -3.02 -19.34 -0.46
CA CYS A 139 -2.59 -19.02 -1.83
C CYS A 139 -1.07 -19.11 -2.06
N TYR A 140 -0.29 -19.57 -1.08
CA TYR A 140 1.18 -19.67 -1.19
C TYR A 140 1.72 -21.10 -1.28
N LEU A 141 0.92 -22.16 -1.12
CA LEU A 141 1.41 -23.55 -1.11
C LEU A 141 1.14 -24.39 -2.37
N ALA A 142 1.14 -23.81 -3.57
CA ALA A 142 1.10 -24.62 -4.79
C ALA A 142 1.78 -23.92 -5.97
N SER A 143 2.79 -24.59 -6.52
CA SER A 143 3.49 -24.32 -7.79
C SER A 143 4.47 -23.14 -7.81
N GLY A 144 5.73 -23.50 -8.03
CA GLY A 144 6.84 -22.60 -8.26
C GLY A 144 6.77 -21.90 -9.62
N ILE A 145 7.51 -20.81 -9.70
CA ILE A 145 7.96 -20.13 -10.91
C ILE A 145 6.90 -19.33 -11.71
N THR A 146 5.59 -19.49 -11.49
CA THR A 146 4.54 -18.68 -12.18
C THR A 146 3.85 -17.61 -11.31
N ARG A 147 4.43 -17.24 -10.16
CA ARG A 147 3.70 -16.53 -9.07
C ARG A 147 4.06 -15.07 -8.79
N LEU A 148 4.80 -14.38 -9.66
CA LEU A 148 4.80 -12.90 -9.65
C LEU A 148 3.56 -12.33 -10.35
N TRP A 149 2.92 -13.10 -11.23
CA TRP A 149 1.77 -12.65 -12.01
C TRP A 149 0.44 -12.72 -11.26
N LYS A 150 0.31 -13.56 -10.23
CA LYS A 150 -0.97 -13.73 -9.51
C LYS A 150 -1.34 -12.60 -8.55
N ALA A 151 -0.37 -11.82 -8.07
CA ALA A 151 -0.67 -10.58 -7.35
C ALA A 151 -1.30 -9.52 -8.28
N ILE A 152 -0.94 -9.55 -9.57
CA ILE A 152 -1.56 -8.72 -10.61
C ILE A 152 -2.92 -9.28 -11.02
N THR A 153 -3.13 -10.61 -10.99
CA THR A 153 -4.41 -11.22 -11.43
C THR A 153 -5.60 -10.93 -10.50
N PHE A 154 -5.39 -10.60 -9.22
CA PHE A 154 -6.51 -10.19 -8.35
C PHE A 154 -7.07 -8.79 -8.68
N PHE A 155 -6.41 -8.03 -9.56
CA PHE A 155 -6.86 -6.72 -10.06
C PHE A 155 -7.62 -6.79 -11.39
N SER A 156 -7.97 -7.98 -11.92
CA SER A 156 -8.64 -8.10 -13.23
C SER A 156 -9.79 -9.10 -13.29
N LEU A 157 -10.53 -9.30 -12.20
CA LEU A 157 -11.86 -9.94 -12.23
C LEU A 157 -12.85 -9.15 -11.38
#